data_AF-A0A7Y3K7G1-F1
#
_entry.id   AF-A0A7Y3K7G1-F1
#
_cell.length_a   1.000
_cell.length_b   1.000
_cell.length_c   1.000
_cell.angle_alpha   90.00
_cell.angle_beta   90.00
_cell.angle_gamma   90.00
#
_symmetry.space_group_name_H-M   'P 1'
#
loop_
_entity.id
_entity.type
_entity.pdbx_description
1 polymer ?
#
loop_
_entity_poly.entity_id
_entity_poly.type
_entity_poly.pdbx_seq_one_letter_code
_entity_poly.pdbx_strand_id
1 'polypeptide(L)'
;MDYALAVATALGALSIYLLLPRGRGSLVKTGALVGVLTLGVAILYLVRWVGHHEAVGQGAGLGIFFYLFAIIAVISATAVICHPRPLYSALYFVLLTLAMAGLFILLLAQFMAIVLIIIYAGAILVTYIFVIMLASPGGNVAVADYDRVTPDPLLAVLVSFVLLGTVLQLMFIGQPRTFMAARPVRAVAVGVIRGHQSLSDKPALRIGGMELLGVNLYSQYALPLELAGILLTISLVGAVMIARKNVPVAGVLGTGQMPVE
;
A
#
# COMPACT_ATOMS: atom_id res chain seq x y z
N MET A 1 -1.15 1.70 -29.88
CA MET A 1 -0.68 1.48 -28.49
C MET A 1 -1.84 1.41 -27.51
N ASP A 2 -2.95 2.11 -27.78
CA ASP A 2 -4.13 2.16 -26.90
C ASP A 2 -4.84 0.81 -26.76
N TYR A 3 -4.87 0.01 -27.82
CA TYR A 3 -5.41 -1.36 -27.78
C TYR A 3 -4.49 -2.36 -27.09
N ALA A 4 -3.18 -2.10 -26.97
CA ALA A 4 -2.24 -3.06 -26.39
C ALA A 4 -2.38 -3.14 -24.86
N LEU A 5 -2.62 -2.01 -24.19
CA LEU A 5 -2.89 -1.95 -22.76
C LEU A 5 -4.26 -2.56 -22.42
N ALA A 6 -5.29 -2.27 -23.23
CA ALA A 6 -6.61 -2.86 -23.07
C ALA A 6 -6.60 -4.38 -23.33
N VAL A 7 -5.81 -4.87 -24.29
CA VAL A 7 -5.64 -6.30 -24.55
C VAL A 7 -4.83 -6.96 -23.43
N ALA A 8 -3.80 -6.31 -22.89
CA ALA A 8 -3.04 -6.85 -21.76
C ALA A 8 -3.89 -6.96 -20.48
N THR A 9 -4.78 -5.99 -20.23
CA THR A 9 -5.72 -6.07 -19.10
C THR A 9 -6.81 -7.10 -19.35
N ALA A 10 -7.36 -7.19 -20.56
CA ALA A 10 -8.33 -8.24 -20.90
C ALA A 10 -7.72 -9.65 -20.78
N LEU A 11 -6.46 -9.84 -21.17
CA LEU A 11 -5.75 -11.11 -21.03
C LEU A 11 -5.42 -11.45 -19.57
N GLY A 12 -5.06 -10.44 -18.76
CA GLY A 12 -4.86 -10.63 -17.32
C GLY A 12 -6.17 -11.01 -16.60
N ALA A 13 -7.30 -10.38 -16.97
CA ALA A 13 -8.62 -10.73 -16.47
C ALA A 13 -8.99 -12.18 -16.86
N LEU A 14 -8.74 -12.57 -18.11
CA LEU A 14 -8.98 -13.92 -18.61
C LEU A 14 -8.12 -14.97 -17.88
N SER A 15 -6.87 -14.61 -17.56
CA SER A 15 -5.95 -15.51 -16.86
C SER A 15 -6.36 -15.74 -15.40
N ILE A 16 -6.87 -14.71 -14.71
CA ILE A 16 -7.37 -14.84 -13.33
C ILE A 16 -8.75 -15.51 -13.31
N TYR A 17 -9.56 -15.32 -14.37
CA TYR A 17 -10.82 -16.03 -14.54
C TYR A 17 -10.63 -17.55 -14.71
N LEU A 18 -9.63 -17.97 -15.48
CA LEU A 18 -9.24 -19.38 -15.63
C LEU A 18 -8.63 -20.00 -14.37
N LEU A 19 -8.22 -19.16 -13.42
CA LEU A 19 -7.62 -19.53 -12.14
C LEU A 19 -8.62 -20.04 -11.11
N LEU A 20 -9.90 -19.75 -11.33
CA LEU A 20 -10.92 -19.88 -10.30
C LEU A 20 -11.43 -21.32 -10.16
N PRO A 21 -11.44 -21.90 -8.94
CA PRO A 21 -11.84 -23.29 -8.74
C PRO A 21 -13.35 -23.48 -8.94
N ARG A 22 -13.76 -23.95 -10.12
CA ARG A 22 -15.07 -24.57 -10.29
C ARG A 22 -14.98 -26.04 -9.90
N GLY A 23 -15.19 -26.34 -8.63
CA GLY A 23 -15.51 -27.69 -8.11
C GLY A 23 -14.45 -28.78 -8.33
N ARG A 24 -13.93 -29.31 -7.21
CA ARG A 24 -13.03 -30.50 -7.08
C ARG A 24 -11.57 -30.34 -7.54
N GLY A 25 -10.74 -29.94 -6.58
CA GLY A 25 -9.58 -30.75 -6.13
C GLY A 25 -8.23 -30.64 -6.83
N SER A 26 -8.14 -30.32 -8.13
CA SER A 26 -6.84 -30.34 -8.84
C SER A 26 -6.49 -29.03 -9.58
N LEU A 27 -7.50 -28.23 -9.94
CA LEU A 27 -7.35 -27.06 -10.83
C LEU A 27 -6.89 -25.76 -10.13
N VAL A 28 -6.87 -25.72 -8.79
CA VAL A 28 -6.50 -24.53 -8.01
C VAL A 28 -4.99 -24.29 -8.03
N LYS A 29 -4.20 -25.37 -8.03
CA LYS A 29 -2.73 -25.32 -8.03
C LYS A 29 -2.19 -24.86 -9.39
N THR A 30 -2.78 -25.34 -10.48
CA THR A 30 -2.47 -24.88 -11.85
C THR A 30 -2.86 -23.43 -12.04
N GLY A 31 -3.96 -23.02 -11.42
CA GLY A 31 -4.36 -21.64 -11.35
C GLY A 31 -3.31 -20.74 -10.68
N ALA A 32 -2.98 -20.97 -9.40
CA ALA A 32 -1.99 -20.16 -8.69
C ALA A 32 -0.66 -20.01 -9.45
N LEU A 33 -0.24 -21.06 -10.16
CA LEU A 33 0.98 -21.06 -10.98
C LEU A 33 0.84 -20.15 -12.20
N VAL A 34 -0.29 -20.18 -12.91
CA VAL A 34 -0.59 -19.29 -14.05
C VAL A 34 -0.75 -17.84 -13.60
N GLY A 35 -1.24 -17.59 -12.39
CA GLY A 35 -1.39 -16.26 -11.79
C GLY A 35 -0.05 -15.64 -11.45
N VAL A 36 0.83 -16.39 -10.79
CA VAL A 36 2.22 -15.99 -10.53
C VAL A 36 2.97 -15.81 -11.85
N LEU A 37 2.72 -16.64 -12.86
CA LEU A 37 3.36 -16.54 -14.17
C LEU A 37 2.88 -15.29 -14.94
N THR A 38 1.61 -14.92 -14.88
CA THR A 38 1.09 -13.71 -15.53
C THR A 38 1.46 -12.43 -14.80
N LEU A 39 1.49 -12.43 -13.46
CA LEU A 39 2.03 -11.32 -12.67
C LEU A 39 3.52 -11.16 -12.94
N GLY A 40 4.26 -12.27 -13.02
CA GLY A 40 5.66 -12.30 -13.43
C GLY A 40 5.87 -11.76 -14.85
N VAL A 41 5.07 -12.21 -15.84
CA VAL A 41 5.15 -11.73 -17.23
C VAL A 41 4.73 -10.27 -17.36
N ALA A 42 3.73 -9.80 -16.60
CA ALA A 42 3.32 -8.40 -16.56
C ALA A 42 4.41 -7.52 -15.94
N ILE A 43 5.05 -7.96 -14.84
CA ILE A 43 6.21 -7.30 -14.25
C ILE A 43 7.37 -7.27 -15.25
N LEU A 44 7.67 -8.39 -15.91
CA LEU A 44 8.78 -8.48 -16.89
C LEU A 44 8.49 -7.63 -18.14
N TYR A 45 7.23 -7.55 -18.58
CA TYR A 45 6.80 -6.70 -19.67
C TYR A 45 6.87 -5.21 -19.30
N LEU A 46 6.49 -4.85 -18.07
CA LEU A 46 6.59 -3.49 -17.55
C LEU A 46 8.06 -3.07 -17.40
N VAL A 47 8.91 -3.93 -16.83
CA VAL A 47 10.37 -3.73 -16.70
C VAL A 47 11.01 -3.59 -18.07
N ARG A 48 10.61 -4.43 -19.04
CA ARG A 48 11.14 -4.35 -20.41
C ARG A 48 10.63 -3.11 -21.16
N TRP A 49 9.39 -2.70 -20.95
CA TRP A 49 8.80 -1.51 -21.58
C TRP A 49 9.45 -0.22 -21.04
N VAL A 50 9.69 -0.14 -19.74
CA VAL A 50 10.48 0.95 -19.14
C VAL A 50 11.93 0.89 -19.65
N GLY A 51 12.54 -0.30 -19.70
CA GLY A 51 13.92 -0.49 -20.18
C GLY A 51 14.16 -0.09 -21.65
N HIS A 52 13.19 -0.29 -22.56
CA HIS A 52 13.32 0.15 -23.96
C HIS A 52 13.21 1.67 -24.13
N HIS A 53 12.62 2.38 -23.17
CA HIS A 53 12.57 3.84 -23.15
C HIS A 53 13.71 4.49 -22.33
N GLU A 54 14.60 3.68 -21.75
CA GLU A 54 15.78 4.10 -20.98
C GLU A 54 17.10 4.01 -21.75
N ALA A 55 17.11 4.27 -23.05
CA ALA A 55 18.34 4.60 -23.79
C ALA A 55 18.90 6.00 -23.45
N VAL A 56 18.67 6.54 -22.25
CA VAL A 56 19.12 7.89 -21.87
C VAL A 56 19.74 7.92 -20.48
N GLY A 57 21.06 7.74 -20.44
CA GLY A 57 21.96 8.51 -19.60
C GLY A 57 22.55 7.80 -18.39
N GLN A 58 23.83 7.44 -18.50
CA GLN A 58 24.84 7.25 -17.45
C GLN A 58 24.37 7.59 -16.02
N GLY A 59 23.82 6.59 -15.34
CA GLY A 59 23.30 6.69 -13.96
C GLY A 59 22.71 5.36 -13.49
N ALA A 60 23.35 4.24 -13.85
CA ALA A 60 22.85 2.87 -13.64
C ALA A 60 22.52 2.54 -12.17
N GLY A 61 23.07 3.31 -11.22
CA GLY A 61 22.86 3.09 -9.80
C GLY A 61 21.46 3.41 -9.27
N LEU A 62 20.73 4.41 -9.81
CA LEU A 62 19.43 4.78 -9.22
C LEU A 62 18.26 3.91 -9.72
N GLY A 63 18.32 3.48 -10.98
CA GLY A 63 17.31 2.59 -11.57
C GLY A 63 17.28 1.21 -10.89
N ILE A 64 18.45 0.68 -10.52
CA ILE A 64 18.53 -0.63 -9.83
C ILE A 64 17.80 -0.59 -8.48
N PHE A 65 17.93 0.49 -7.71
CA PHE A 65 17.24 0.64 -6.42
C PHE A 65 15.73 0.77 -6.60
N PHE A 66 15.27 1.46 -7.64
CA PHE A 66 13.84 1.55 -7.95
C PHE A 66 13.23 0.16 -8.19
N TYR A 67 13.82 -0.63 -9.08
CA TYR A 67 13.34 -1.99 -9.36
C TYR A 67 13.43 -2.90 -8.15
N LEU A 68 14.52 -2.78 -7.36
CA LEU A 68 14.69 -3.55 -6.13
C LEU A 68 13.55 -3.26 -5.14
N PHE A 69 13.29 -2.00 -4.81
CA PHE A 69 12.23 -1.64 -3.86
C PHE A 69 10.84 -1.95 -4.42
N ALA A 70 10.61 -1.78 -5.73
CA ALA A 70 9.33 -2.12 -6.36
C ALA A 70 9.04 -3.63 -6.29
N ILE A 71 10.03 -4.48 -6.59
CA ILE A 71 9.87 -5.94 -6.51
C ILE A 71 9.60 -6.36 -5.05
N ILE A 72 10.36 -5.82 -4.09
CA ILE A 72 10.15 -6.09 -2.66
C ILE A 72 8.72 -5.69 -2.27
N ALA A 73 8.26 -4.50 -2.65
CA ALA A 73 6.90 -4.03 -2.35
C ALA A 73 5.82 -4.98 -2.90
N VAL A 74 5.93 -5.41 -4.16
CA VAL A 74 4.95 -6.32 -4.77
C VAL A 74 4.96 -7.70 -4.11
N ILE A 75 6.14 -8.25 -3.80
CA ILE A 75 6.27 -9.53 -3.10
C ILE A 75 5.65 -9.41 -1.70
N SER A 76 5.95 -8.35 -0.95
CA SER A 76 5.38 -8.11 0.38
C SER A 76 3.86 -7.93 0.35
N ALA A 77 3.32 -7.19 -0.61
CA ALA A 77 1.88 -7.01 -0.81
C ALA A 77 1.17 -8.31 -1.22
N THR A 78 1.85 -9.21 -1.91
CA THR A 78 1.29 -10.53 -2.22
C THR A 78 1.34 -11.42 -0.97
N ALA A 79 2.47 -11.44 -0.27
CA ALA A 79 2.68 -12.23 0.93
C ALA A 79 1.74 -11.83 2.09
N VAL A 80 1.40 -10.54 2.24
CA VAL A 80 0.45 -10.07 3.26
C VAL A 80 -0.93 -10.72 3.10
N ILE A 81 -1.38 -10.93 1.86
CA ILE A 81 -2.70 -11.49 1.54
C ILE A 81 -2.67 -13.02 1.59
N CYS A 82 -1.59 -13.64 1.10
CA CYS A 82 -1.52 -15.08 0.97
C CYS A 82 -1.17 -15.81 2.28
N HIS A 83 -0.63 -15.12 3.29
CA HIS A 83 -0.14 -15.80 4.48
C HIS A 83 -1.27 -16.15 5.46
N PRO A 84 -1.44 -17.43 5.85
CA PRO A 84 -2.58 -17.88 6.66
C PRO A 84 -2.49 -17.44 8.12
N ARG A 85 -1.29 -17.12 8.61
CA ARG A 85 -1.08 -16.67 9.98
C ARG A 85 -1.07 -15.13 10.06
N PRO A 86 -1.98 -14.49 10.82
CA PRO A 86 -2.12 -13.03 10.88
C PRO A 86 -0.86 -12.29 11.31
N LEU A 87 -0.10 -12.83 12.27
CA LEU A 87 1.15 -12.22 12.73
C LEU A 87 2.17 -12.04 11.59
N TYR A 88 2.35 -13.09 10.80
CA TYR A 88 3.29 -13.06 9.67
C TYR A 88 2.77 -12.17 8.54
N SER A 89 1.45 -12.15 8.30
CA SER A 89 0.83 -11.18 7.39
C SER A 89 1.21 -9.75 7.82
N ALA A 90 1.02 -9.38 9.08
CA ALA A 90 1.39 -8.05 9.57
C ALA A 90 2.89 -7.72 9.38
N LEU A 91 3.80 -8.68 9.57
CA LEU A 91 5.23 -8.48 9.29
C LEU A 91 5.53 -8.21 7.81
N TYR A 92 4.85 -8.90 6.88
CA TYR A 92 4.95 -8.58 5.45
C TYR A 92 4.38 -7.20 5.13
N PHE A 93 3.35 -6.75 5.85
CA PHE A 93 2.84 -5.38 5.71
C PHE A 93 3.86 -4.33 6.17
N VAL A 94 4.59 -4.59 7.26
CA VAL A 94 5.73 -3.74 7.68
C VAL A 94 6.76 -3.66 6.56
N LEU A 95 7.14 -4.79 5.96
CA LEU A 95 8.10 -4.81 4.85
C LEU A 95 7.60 -4.02 3.62
N LEU A 96 6.30 -4.09 3.29
CA LEU A 96 5.68 -3.27 2.25
C LEU A 96 5.82 -1.78 2.54
N THR A 97 5.50 -1.35 3.76
CA THR A 97 5.59 0.08 4.13
C THR A 97 7.04 0.59 4.09
N LEU A 98 8.03 -0.22 4.48
CA LEU A 98 9.44 0.12 4.35
C LEU A 98 9.89 0.22 2.89
N ALA A 99 9.46 -0.71 2.03
CA ALA A 99 9.77 -0.66 0.59
C ALA A 99 9.15 0.57 -0.09
N MET A 100 7.93 0.94 0.28
CA MET A 100 7.26 2.17 -0.18
C MET A 100 7.96 3.44 0.31
N ALA A 101 8.49 3.44 1.55
CA ALA A 101 9.30 4.56 2.04
C ALA A 101 10.58 4.73 1.19
N GLY A 102 11.24 3.62 0.83
CA GLY A 102 12.38 3.62 -0.10
C GLY A 102 12.02 4.22 -1.47
N LEU A 103 10.86 3.84 -2.03
CA LEU A 103 10.34 4.42 -3.28
C LEU A 103 10.09 5.94 -3.16
N PHE A 104 9.57 6.44 -2.04
CA PHE A 104 9.39 7.88 -1.81
C PHE A 104 10.72 8.63 -1.68
N ILE A 105 11.74 8.02 -1.08
CA ILE A 105 13.10 8.61 -1.03
C ILE A 105 13.65 8.76 -2.46
N LEU A 106 13.46 7.76 -3.32
CA LEU A 106 13.88 7.81 -4.72
C LEU A 106 13.12 8.89 -5.52
N LEU A 107 11.87 9.17 -5.15
CA LEU A 107 11.06 10.26 -5.71
C LEU A 107 11.40 11.64 -5.13
N LEU A 108 12.43 11.75 -4.28
CA LEU A 108 12.80 12.96 -3.55
C LEU A 108 11.68 13.51 -2.65
N ALA A 109 10.70 12.67 -2.29
CA ALA A 109 9.59 12.98 -1.38
C ALA A 109 9.95 12.61 0.07
N GLN A 110 10.95 13.29 0.63
CA GLN A 110 11.54 12.91 1.93
C GLN A 110 10.53 12.98 3.08
N PHE A 111 9.68 14.01 3.09
CA PHE A 111 8.63 14.16 4.09
C PHE A 111 7.68 12.95 4.11
N MET A 112 7.19 12.54 2.93
CA MET A 112 6.29 11.38 2.82
C MET A 112 6.97 10.09 3.25
N ALA A 113 8.25 9.89 2.90
CA ALA A 113 9.01 8.71 3.31
C ALA A 113 9.11 8.61 4.85
N ILE A 114 9.47 9.71 5.52
CA ILE A 114 9.59 9.76 6.99
C ILE A 114 8.23 9.52 7.66
N VAL A 115 7.16 10.16 7.15
CA VAL A 115 5.80 9.96 7.65
C VAL A 115 5.37 8.50 7.51
N LEU A 116 5.72 7.82 6.40
CA LEU A 116 5.42 6.41 6.20
C LEU A 116 6.11 5.52 7.25
N ILE A 117 7.36 5.84 7.60
CA ILE A 117 8.11 5.09 8.62
C ILE A 117 7.53 5.35 10.01
N ILE A 118 7.32 6.61 10.41
CA ILE A 118 6.88 6.95 11.77
C ILE A 118 5.44 6.52 12.01
N ILE A 119 4.52 6.85 11.10
CA ILE A 119 3.08 6.62 11.31
C ILE A 119 2.70 5.19 10.94
N TYR A 120 3.02 4.75 9.71
CA TYR A 120 2.56 3.44 9.26
C TYR A 120 3.40 2.31 9.86
N ALA A 121 4.72 2.30 9.64
CA ALA A 121 5.60 1.23 10.15
C ALA A 121 5.77 1.28 11.67
N GLY A 122 5.84 2.49 12.24
CA GLY A 122 6.02 2.72 13.67
C GLY A 122 4.73 2.55 14.47
N ALA A 123 3.84 3.54 14.43
CA ALA A 123 2.67 3.57 15.31
C ALA A 123 1.58 2.55 14.93
N ILE A 124 1.03 2.65 13.72
CA ILE A 124 -0.13 1.88 13.30
C ILE A 124 0.19 0.38 13.29
N LEU A 125 1.31 0.00 12.67
CA LEU A 125 1.67 -1.41 12.49
C LEU A 125 2.08 -2.09 13.79
N VAL A 126 2.83 -1.43 14.67
CA VAL A 126 3.19 -2.02 15.97
C VAL A 126 1.94 -2.17 16.84
N THR A 127 1.05 -1.18 16.88
CA THR A 127 -0.24 -1.30 17.57
C THR A 127 -1.08 -2.43 16.96
N TYR A 128 -1.12 -2.55 15.63
CA TYR A 128 -1.83 -3.62 14.95
C TYR A 128 -1.28 -4.99 15.32
N ILE A 129 0.05 -5.18 15.29
CA ILE A 129 0.72 -6.44 15.66
C ILE A 129 0.41 -6.81 17.13
N PHE A 130 0.42 -5.83 18.03
CA PHE A 130 0.03 -6.06 19.42
C PHE A 130 -1.43 -6.50 19.54
N VAL A 131 -2.35 -5.82 18.86
CA VAL A 131 -3.78 -6.12 18.87
C VAL A 131 -4.06 -7.53 18.32
N ILE A 132 -3.51 -7.90 17.15
CA ILE A 132 -3.73 -9.23 16.58
C ILE A 132 -3.13 -10.34 17.44
N MET A 133 -2.01 -10.07 18.14
CA MET A 133 -1.40 -11.05 19.03
C MET A 133 -2.26 -11.27 20.28
N LEU A 134 -2.82 -10.22 20.86
CA LEU A 134 -3.77 -10.34 21.98
C LEU A 134 -5.10 -10.98 21.55
N ALA A 135 -5.54 -10.72 20.32
CA ALA A 135 -6.80 -11.22 19.79
C ALA A 135 -6.71 -12.66 19.27
N SER A 136 -5.52 -13.19 18.98
CA SER A 136 -5.32 -14.52 18.43
C SER A 136 -5.48 -15.58 19.54
N PRO A 137 -6.56 -16.37 19.58
CA PRO A 137 -6.69 -17.47 20.52
C PRO A 137 -5.60 -18.49 20.16
N GLY A 138 -4.70 -18.79 21.09
CA GLY A 138 -3.52 -19.64 20.87
C GLY A 138 -3.81 -21.13 20.65
N GLY A 139 -4.92 -21.49 20.01
CA GLY A 139 -5.33 -22.87 19.80
C GLY A 139 -5.85 -23.08 18.39
N ASN A 140 -5.79 -24.33 17.92
CA ASN A 140 -6.32 -24.83 16.66
C ASN A 140 -7.86 -24.71 16.59
N VAL A 141 -8.40 -23.51 16.78
CA VAL A 141 -9.79 -23.20 16.46
C VAL A 141 -9.89 -23.39 14.96
N ALA A 142 -10.62 -24.43 14.57
CA ALA A 142 -10.88 -24.74 13.18
C ALA A 142 -11.32 -23.46 12.49
N VAL A 143 -10.47 -22.95 11.59
CA VAL A 143 -10.74 -21.77 10.76
C VAL A 143 -12.14 -21.95 10.21
N ALA A 144 -13.08 -21.09 10.63
CA ALA A 144 -14.48 -21.23 10.27
C ALA A 144 -14.58 -21.32 8.74
N ASP A 145 -15.33 -22.30 8.23
CA ASP A 145 -15.38 -22.59 6.79
C ASP A 145 -15.85 -21.38 5.93
N TYR A 146 -16.44 -20.36 6.58
CA TYR A 146 -16.77 -19.07 5.97
C TYR A 146 -15.56 -18.32 5.40
N ASP A 147 -14.37 -18.52 5.95
CA ASP A 147 -13.14 -17.84 5.50
C ASP A 147 -12.44 -18.56 4.34
N ARG A 148 -12.91 -19.77 3.98
CA ARG A 148 -12.30 -20.61 2.93
C ARG A 148 -13.00 -20.53 1.59
N VAL A 149 -14.27 -20.14 1.57
CA VAL A 149 -15.10 -20.17 0.36
C VAL A 149 -15.68 -18.78 0.14
N THR A 150 -15.03 -18.02 -0.75
CA THR A 150 -15.60 -16.76 -1.24
C THR A 150 -16.97 -17.05 -1.86
N PRO A 151 -18.07 -16.40 -1.43
CA PRO A 151 -19.41 -16.65 -1.96
C PRO A 151 -19.47 -16.42 -3.48
N ASP A 152 -18.76 -15.39 -3.98
CA ASP A 152 -18.71 -15.02 -5.40
C ASP A 152 -17.29 -14.64 -5.86
N PRO A 153 -16.42 -15.62 -6.13
CA PRO A 153 -15.04 -15.33 -6.51
C PRO A 153 -14.96 -14.63 -7.88
N LEU A 154 -15.96 -14.82 -8.75
CA LEU A 154 -16.02 -14.21 -10.08
C LEU A 154 -16.18 -12.70 -9.98
N LEU A 155 -17.07 -12.23 -9.11
CA LEU A 155 -17.29 -10.80 -8.90
C LEU A 155 -16.07 -10.12 -8.29
N ALA A 156 -15.40 -10.76 -7.32
CA ALA A 156 -14.19 -10.21 -6.71
C ALA A 156 -13.06 -9.98 -7.73
N VAL A 157 -12.83 -10.95 -8.63
CA VAL A 157 -11.83 -10.84 -9.70
C VAL A 157 -12.23 -9.78 -10.71
N LEU A 158 -13.48 -9.81 -11.18
CA LEU A 158 -13.98 -8.89 -12.19
C LEU A 158 -13.89 -7.44 -11.69
N VAL A 159 -14.33 -7.17 -10.47
CA VAL A 159 -14.25 -5.83 -9.87
C VAL A 159 -12.81 -5.37 -9.72
N SER A 160 -11.91 -6.22 -9.21
CA SER A 160 -10.49 -5.87 -9.05
C SER A 160 -9.83 -5.56 -10.38
N PHE A 161 -10.13 -6.35 -11.43
CA PHE A 161 -9.52 -6.19 -12.74
C PHE A 161 -10.10 -5.01 -13.52
N VAL A 162 -11.41 -4.77 -13.40
CA VAL A 162 -12.05 -3.57 -13.96
C VAL A 162 -11.51 -2.32 -13.28
N LEU A 163 -11.35 -2.34 -11.95
CA LEU A 163 -10.79 -1.20 -11.22
C LEU A 163 -9.32 -0.96 -11.57
N LEU A 164 -8.49 -2.01 -11.63
CA LEU A 164 -7.10 -1.87 -12.06
C LEU A 164 -7.00 -1.38 -13.51
N GLY A 165 -7.81 -1.95 -14.40
CA GLY A 165 -7.87 -1.58 -15.81
C GLY A 165 -8.29 -0.13 -16.00
N THR A 166 -9.34 0.32 -15.30
CA THR A 166 -9.81 1.72 -15.36
C THR A 166 -8.80 2.69 -14.79
N VAL A 167 -8.14 2.38 -13.67
CA VAL A 167 -7.08 3.23 -13.11
C VAL A 167 -5.89 3.35 -14.08
N LEU A 168 -5.42 2.23 -14.66
CA LEU A 168 -4.35 2.26 -15.65
C LEU A 168 -4.77 3.07 -16.88
N GLN A 169 -5.95 2.79 -17.43
CA GLN A 169 -6.54 3.51 -18.56
C GLN A 169 -6.57 5.03 -18.30
N LEU A 170 -7.05 5.47 -17.14
CA LEU A 170 -7.09 6.89 -16.74
C LEU A 170 -5.70 7.51 -16.61
N MET A 171 -4.71 6.76 -16.08
CA MET A 171 -3.33 7.25 -16.00
C MET A 171 -2.70 7.46 -17.38
N PHE A 172 -3.04 6.64 -18.38
CA PHE A 172 -2.41 6.68 -19.71
C PHE A 172 -3.17 7.48 -20.78
N ILE A 173 -4.49 7.66 -20.67
CA ILE A 173 -5.30 8.39 -21.67
C ILE A 173 -5.23 9.91 -21.56
N GLY A 174 -4.88 10.46 -20.39
CA GLY A 174 -4.84 11.91 -20.14
C GLY A 174 -3.48 12.57 -20.35
N GLN A 175 -2.44 11.85 -20.77
CA GLN A 175 -1.10 12.42 -20.94
C GLN A 175 -0.97 12.95 -22.39
N PRO A 176 -1.06 14.26 -22.66
CA PRO A 176 -0.52 14.77 -23.92
C PRO A 176 0.92 14.29 -24.02
N ARG A 177 1.34 13.80 -25.19
CA ARG A 177 2.68 13.25 -25.44
C ARG A 177 3.83 14.22 -25.12
N THR A 178 3.51 15.44 -24.70
CA THR A 178 4.40 16.42 -24.07
C THR A 178 4.85 16.04 -22.66
N PHE A 179 4.22 15.09 -21.95
CA PHE A 179 4.78 14.53 -20.70
C PHE A 179 6.01 13.63 -20.92
N MET A 180 6.24 13.13 -22.16
CA MET A 180 7.55 12.58 -22.52
C MET A 180 8.63 13.67 -22.60
N ALA A 181 8.25 14.94 -22.78
CA ALA A 181 9.14 16.09 -22.74
C ALA A 181 9.24 16.74 -21.34
N ALA A 182 8.17 16.75 -20.56
CA ALA A 182 8.17 17.17 -19.16
C ALA A 182 8.43 15.97 -18.25
N ARG A 183 9.70 15.64 -18.04
CA ARG A 183 10.16 14.60 -17.11
C ARG A 183 10.22 15.20 -15.69
N PRO A 184 9.19 15.14 -14.82
CA PRO A 184 9.30 15.66 -13.45
C PRO A 184 10.36 14.88 -12.65
N VAL A 185 10.49 13.58 -12.91
CA VAL A 185 11.51 12.72 -12.28
C VAL A 185 12.93 13.13 -12.70
N ARG A 186 13.13 13.52 -13.97
CA ARG A 186 14.45 13.97 -14.46
C ARG A 186 14.74 15.41 -14.08
N ALA A 187 13.75 16.31 -14.05
CA ALA A 187 13.96 17.69 -13.62
C ALA A 187 14.34 17.76 -12.13
N VAL A 188 13.70 16.92 -11.30
CA VAL A 188 13.94 16.85 -9.86
C VAL A 188 15.23 16.07 -9.55
N ALA A 189 15.53 14.97 -10.28
CA ALA A 189 16.82 14.27 -10.14
C ALA A 189 18.02 15.03 -10.73
N VAL A 190 17.88 15.67 -11.90
CA VAL A 190 18.96 16.45 -12.53
C VAL A 190 19.18 17.78 -11.81
N GLY A 191 18.16 18.38 -11.20
CA GLY A 191 18.31 19.56 -10.35
C GLY A 191 19.13 19.32 -9.08
N VAL A 192 19.18 18.07 -8.60
CA VAL A 192 19.97 17.67 -7.43
C VAL A 192 21.34 17.11 -7.83
N ILE A 193 21.46 16.42 -8.97
CA ILE A 193 22.74 15.85 -9.45
C ILE A 193 23.62 16.90 -10.16
N ARG A 194 23.03 17.85 -10.89
CA ARG A 194 23.76 19.01 -11.43
C ARG A 194 23.61 20.16 -10.44
N GLY A 195 24.48 20.15 -9.43
CA GLY A 195 24.42 21.07 -8.30
C GLY A 195 24.15 22.52 -8.70
N HIS A 196 23.22 23.15 -7.96
CA HIS A 196 23.16 24.55 -7.49
C HIS A 196 23.57 25.72 -8.42
N GLN A 197 23.89 25.53 -9.70
CA GLN A 197 24.53 26.57 -10.53
C GLN A 197 23.62 27.19 -11.59
N SER A 198 22.30 26.99 -11.51
CA SER A 198 21.38 27.74 -12.39
C SER A 198 20.03 28.02 -11.76
N LEU A 199 20.03 28.52 -10.52
CA LEU A 199 18.81 28.95 -9.82
C LEU A 199 18.94 30.33 -9.16
N SER A 200 19.79 31.18 -9.73
CA SER A 200 20.05 32.53 -9.21
C SER A 200 18.89 33.53 -9.37
N ASP A 201 17.73 33.15 -9.93
CA ASP A 201 16.70 34.13 -10.31
C ASP A 201 15.27 33.83 -9.85
N LYS A 202 15.06 32.84 -8.97
CA LYS A 202 13.76 32.61 -8.32
C LYS A 202 13.90 32.35 -6.83
N PRO A 203 13.54 33.31 -5.95
CA PRO A 203 13.65 33.14 -4.49
C PRO A 203 12.78 32.00 -3.93
N ALA A 204 11.77 31.55 -4.69
CA ALA A 204 10.91 30.43 -4.32
C ALA A 204 11.58 29.04 -4.38
N LEU A 205 12.78 28.90 -4.99
CA LEU A 205 13.50 27.62 -5.04
C LEU A 205 14.67 27.50 -4.06
N ARG A 206 14.85 28.48 -3.16
CA ARG A 206 15.75 28.34 -2.00
C ARG A 206 15.10 27.64 -0.81
N ILE A 207 13.77 27.52 -0.83
CA ILE A 207 12.96 26.91 0.22
C ILE A 207 12.99 25.39 0.03
N GLY A 208 13.38 24.65 1.07
CA GLY A 208 13.40 23.19 1.03
C GLY A 208 12.00 22.60 0.88
N GLY A 209 11.85 21.42 0.28
CA GLY A 209 10.53 20.80 0.06
C GLY A 209 9.67 20.65 1.33
N MET A 210 10.31 20.45 2.49
CA MET A 210 9.66 20.41 3.80
C MET A 210 9.16 21.80 4.25
N GLU A 211 9.93 22.85 3.98
CA GLU A 211 9.57 24.23 4.36
C GLU A 211 8.38 24.71 3.53
N LEU A 212 8.36 24.42 2.23
CA LEU A 212 7.21 24.72 1.36
C LEU A 212 5.95 23.99 1.82
N LEU A 213 6.06 22.71 2.19
CA LEU A 213 4.94 21.94 2.76
C LEU A 213 4.43 22.59 4.05
N GLY A 214 5.32 22.99 4.95
CA GLY A 214 4.95 23.68 6.20
C GLY A 214 4.19 24.98 5.93
N VAL A 215 4.72 25.86 5.09
CA VAL A 215 4.05 27.13 4.75
C VAL A 215 2.69 26.88 4.12
N ASN A 216 2.57 25.91 3.22
CA ASN A 216 1.31 25.61 2.55
C ASN A 216 0.26 25.01 3.51
N LEU A 217 0.69 24.14 4.43
CA LEU A 217 -0.17 23.55 5.46
C LEU A 217 -0.75 24.60 6.42
N TYR A 218 0.06 25.57 6.83
CA TYR A 218 -0.38 26.62 7.76
C TYR A 218 -1.04 27.84 7.09
N SER A 219 -0.94 27.98 5.77
CA SER A 219 -1.58 29.08 5.02
C SER A 219 -2.84 28.64 4.27
N GLN A 220 -2.70 27.84 3.22
CA GLN A 220 -3.82 27.43 2.35
C GLN A 220 -4.62 26.29 2.96
N TYR A 221 -3.96 25.35 3.65
CA TYR A 221 -4.60 24.15 4.21
C TYR A 221 -4.79 24.21 5.73
N ALA A 222 -4.87 25.42 6.31
CA ALA A 222 -5.05 25.60 7.75
C ALA A 222 -6.35 24.95 8.25
N LEU A 223 -7.45 25.08 7.49
CA LEU A 223 -8.74 24.48 7.84
C LEU A 223 -8.70 22.94 7.85
N PRO A 224 -8.20 22.25 6.80
CA PRO A 224 -7.95 20.80 6.86
C PRO A 224 -7.05 20.36 8.02
N LEU A 225 -6.03 21.16 8.38
CA LEU A 225 -5.13 20.86 9.49
C LEU A 225 -5.86 20.91 10.84
N GLU A 226 -6.71 21.91 11.04
CA GLU A 226 -7.55 22.04 12.24
C GLU A 226 -8.55 20.88 12.35
N LEU A 227 -9.20 20.51 11.24
CA LEU A 227 -10.10 19.36 11.18
C LEU A 227 -9.38 18.05 11.49
N ALA A 228 -8.14 17.88 11.00
CA ALA A 228 -7.31 16.72 11.36
C ALA A 228 -7.00 16.69 12.86
N GLY A 229 -6.72 17.85 13.48
CA GLY A 229 -6.51 17.97 14.92
C GLY A 229 -7.73 17.57 15.75
N ILE A 230 -8.92 18.04 15.35
CA ILE A 230 -10.20 17.64 15.96
C ILE A 230 -10.41 16.13 15.80
N LEU A 231 -10.16 15.57 14.61
CA LEU A 231 -10.28 14.14 14.35
C LEU A 231 -9.35 13.32 15.26
N LEU A 232 -8.10 13.74 15.44
CA LEU A 232 -7.17 13.08 16.35
C LEU A 232 -7.62 13.15 17.81
N THR A 233 -8.20 14.26 18.24
CA THR A 233 -8.74 14.42 19.60
C THR A 233 -9.94 13.50 19.83
N ILE A 234 -10.87 13.45 18.86
CA ILE A 234 -12.03 12.54 18.91
C ILE A 234 -11.56 11.08 18.92
N SER A 235 -10.57 10.73 18.08
CA SER A 235 -10.00 9.38 18.06
C SER A 235 -9.38 8.99 19.39
N LEU A 236 -8.67 9.90 20.06
CA LEU A 236 -8.07 9.65 21.38
C LEU A 236 -9.15 9.39 22.45
N VAL A 237 -10.16 10.27 22.52
CA VAL A 237 -11.27 10.12 23.46
C VAL A 237 -12.02 8.80 23.21
N GLY A 238 -12.33 8.50 21.95
CA GLY A 238 -13.00 7.28 21.54
C GLY A 238 -12.22 6.01 21.90
N ALA A 239 -10.92 5.98 21.61
CA ALA A 239 -10.06 4.86 21.96
C ALA A 239 -10.00 4.61 23.47
N VAL A 240 -9.89 5.68 24.27
CA VAL A 240 -9.83 5.58 25.75
C VAL A 240 -11.17 5.11 26.33
N MET A 241 -12.30 5.60 25.81
CA MET A 241 -13.62 5.16 26.29
C MET A 241 -13.86 3.66 26.02
N ILE A 242 -13.44 3.16 24.85
CA ILE A 242 -13.59 1.74 24.50
C ILE A 242 -12.64 0.85 25.31
N ALA A 243 -11.42 1.32 25.59
CA ALA A 243 -10.42 0.54 26.31
C ALA A 243 -10.69 0.44 27.84
N ARG A 244 -11.57 1.29 28.40
CA ARG A 244 -11.92 1.22 29.83
C ARG A 244 -12.71 -0.04 30.14
N LYS A 245 -12.16 -0.86 31.05
CA LYS A 245 -12.87 -2.01 31.63
C LYS A 245 -13.83 -1.54 32.73
N ASN A 246 -15.09 -1.94 32.66
CA ASN A 246 -16.06 -1.76 33.74
C ASN A 246 -15.84 -2.84 34.80
N VAL A 247 -15.46 -2.46 36.02
CA VAL A 247 -15.38 -3.39 37.16
C VAL A 247 -16.78 -3.53 37.76
N PRO A 248 -17.42 -4.71 37.71
CA PRO A 248 -18.73 -4.90 38.31
C PRO A 248 -18.63 -4.77 39.84
N VAL A 249 -19.35 -3.80 40.41
CA VAL A 249 -19.35 -3.49 41.86
C VAL A 249 -20.16 -4.51 42.68
N ALA A 250 -20.64 -5.59 42.06
CA ALA A 250 -21.50 -6.59 42.70
C ALA A 250 -20.81 -7.43 43.80
N GLY A 251 -19.48 -7.42 43.89
CA GLY A 251 -18.74 -8.15 44.93
C GLY A 251 -18.46 -7.35 46.21
N VAL A 252 -18.78 -6.04 46.26
CA VAL A 252 -18.46 -5.17 47.41
C VAL A 252 -19.63 -5.05 48.39
N LEU A 253 -20.86 -5.20 47.91
CA LEU A 253 -22.03 -5.27 48.76
C LEU A 253 -22.32 -6.75 48.98
N GLY A 254 -21.81 -7.31 50.08
CA GLY A 254 -22.15 -8.63 50.59
C GLY A 254 -23.65 -8.75 50.85
N THR A 255 -24.43 -8.83 49.78
CA THR A 255 -25.84 -9.22 49.81
C THR A 255 -25.84 -10.72 49.95
N GLY A 256 -25.68 -11.15 51.21
CA GLY A 256 -25.95 -12.52 51.60
C GLY A 256 -27.40 -12.83 51.23
N GLN A 257 -27.60 -13.64 50.21
CA GLN A 257 -28.81 -14.42 50.03
C GLN A 257 -28.44 -15.78 49.41
N MET A 258 -29.18 -16.77 49.91
CA MET A 258 -28.74 -18.11 50.26
C MET A 258 -28.80 -19.12 49.10
N PRO A 259 -28.12 -20.28 49.22
CA PRO A 259 -28.33 -21.39 48.31
C PRO A 259 -29.80 -21.82 48.35
N VAL A 260 -30.43 -21.86 47.19
CA VAL A 260 -31.66 -22.60 46.97
C VAL A 260 -31.24 -23.92 46.35
N GLU A 261 -31.68 -25.01 46.98
CA GLU A 261 -31.39 -26.41 46.67
C GLU A 261 -31.52 -26.79 45.20
#